data_AF-A0AA40LRS3-F1
#
_entry.id   AF-A0AA40LRS3-F1
#
_cell.length_a   1.000
_cell.length_b   1.000
_cell.length_c   1.000
_cell.angle_alpha   90.00
_cell.angle_beta   90.00
_cell.angle_gamma   90.00
#
_symmetry.space_group_name_H-M   'P 1'
#
loop_
_entity.id
_entity.type
_entity.pdbx_description
1 polymer ?
#
loop_
_entity_poly.entity_id
_entity_poly.type
_entity_poly.pdbx_seq_one_letter_code
_entity_poly.pdbx_strand_id
1 'polypeptide(L)'
;MDPQLSAAVTEAFEGVISRCTHLVNWFCTLNSAISDIQVDKKELTGRNLHSVPGYKEKVEFGLISFAYKVQGSESHDEAVVATTWMETMLGDVAITPAHDQKDEVGQRHGLEAISIMDSRGALVNAVLVVLKEQGGLSGGIKDNPMGVPLCNRSKDVVEPLLQLQWYLHCGEMAQAHQHSVARGHLHILQRPIS
;
A
#
# COMPACT_ATOMS: atom_id res chain seq x y z
N MET A 1 -24.24 -6.31 -19.76
CA MET A 1 -24.34 -7.19 -18.58
C MET A 1 -25.67 -7.91 -18.64
N ASP A 2 -25.71 -9.16 -18.20
CA ASP A 2 -26.93 -9.97 -18.15
C ASP A 2 -27.78 -9.60 -16.91
N PRO A 3 -29.09 -9.31 -17.06
CA PRO A 3 -29.93 -8.89 -15.93
C PRO A 3 -30.09 -9.93 -14.82
N GLN A 4 -30.13 -11.22 -15.16
CA GLN A 4 -30.30 -12.29 -14.19
C GLN A 4 -29.05 -12.40 -13.30
N LEU A 5 -27.87 -12.31 -13.91
CA LEU A 5 -26.60 -12.30 -13.16
C LEU A 5 -26.49 -11.07 -12.25
N SER A 6 -26.94 -9.90 -12.71
CA SER A 6 -26.94 -8.69 -11.88
C SER A 6 -27.87 -8.80 -10.66
N ALA A 7 -29.05 -9.43 -10.82
CA ALA A 7 -29.98 -9.66 -9.72
C ALA A 7 -29.37 -10.61 -8.67
N ALA A 8 -28.78 -11.73 -9.11
CA ALA A 8 -28.14 -12.69 -8.22
C ALA A 8 -26.98 -12.08 -7.41
N VAL A 9 -26.19 -11.20 -8.04
CA VAL A 9 -25.11 -10.47 -7.35
C VAL A 9 -25.67 -9.52 -6.30
N THR A 10 -26.75 -8.81 -6.60
CA THR A 10 -27.39 -7.89 -5.64
C THR A 10 -27.90 -8.63 -4.41
N GLU A 11 -28.58 -9.76 -4.62
CA GLU A 11 -29.07 -10.64 -3.55
C GLU A 11 -27.91 -11.16 -2.69
N ALA A 12 -26.81 -11.60 -3.32
CA ALA A 12 -25.67 -12.16 -2.60
C ALA A 12 -24.94 -11.15 -1.69
N PHE A 13 -25.02 -9.85 -1.98
CA PHE A 13 -24.37 -8.81 -1.19
C PHE A 13 -25.25 -8.22 -0.08
N GLU A 14 -26.52 -8.59 -0.01
CA GLU A 14 -27.45 -8.04 0.96
C GLU A 14 -27.03 -8.40 2.39
N GLY A 15 -26.87 -7.38 3.24
CA GLY A 15 -26.53 -7.54 4.66
C GLY A 15 -25.07 -7.91 5.00
N VAL A 16 -24.21 -8.15 4.00
CA VAL A 16 -22.82 -8.60 4.22
C VAL A 16 -21.73 -7.59 3.85
N ILE A 17 -22.14 -6.46 3.26
CA ILE A 17 -21.22 -5.38 2.86
C ILE A 17 -21.24 -4.23 3.87
N SER A 18 -20.08 -3.63 4.08
CA SER A 18 -19.91 -2.40 4.84
C SER A 18 -19.16 -1.35 4.02
N ARG A 19 -19.28 -0.08 4.41
CA ARG A 19 -18.58 1.03 3.77
C ARG A 19 -17.72 1.73 4.80
N CYS A 20 -16.41 1.79 4.56
CA CYS A 20 -15.48 2.48 5.44
C CYS A 20 -14.28 3.04 4.66
N THR A 21 -13.59 4.00 5.27
CA THR A 21 -12.32 4.50 4.75
C THR A 21 -11.21 3.63 5.30
N HIS A 22 -10.40 3.05 4.43
CA HIS A 22 -9.25 2.27 4.83
C HIS A 22 -8.14 2.39 3.78
N LEU A 23 -6.95 1.92 4.14
CA LEU A 23 -5.82 1.90 3.24
C LEU A 23 -6.03 0.77 2.23
N VAL A 24 -6.05 1.12 0.94
CA VAL A 24 -6.28 0.16 -0.15
C VAL A 24 -5.09 0.11 -1.08
N ASN A 25 -4.93 -1.05 -1.73
CA ASN A 25 -4.07 -1.18 -2.89
C ASN A 25 -4.71 -0.39 -4.04
N TRP A 26 -4.18 0.80 -4.28
CA TRP A 26 -4.68 1.74 -5.26
C TRP A 26 -3.89 1.66 -6.55
N PHE A 27 -4.61 1.44 -7.65
CA PHE A 27 -4.00 1.43 -8.97
C PHE A 27 -4.17 2.81 -9.62
N CYS A 28 -3.16 3.67 -9.48
CA CYS A 28 -3.16 5.06 -9.96
C CYS A 28 -3.50 5.21 -11.43
N THR A 29 -3.08 4.27 -12.28
CA THR A 29 -3.31 4.34 -13.73
C THR A 29 -4.79 4.21 -14.09
N LEU A 30 -5.52 3.30 -13.43
CA LEU A 30 -6.95 3.12 -13.65
C LEU A 30 -7.81 3.84 -12.61
N ASN A 31 -7.19 4.52 -11.65
CA ASN A 31 -7.86 5.26 -10.59
C ASN A 31 -8.86 4.37 -9.83
N SER A 32 -8.42 3.16 -9.45
CA SER A 32 -9.28 2.11 -8.91
C SER A 32 -8.58 1.33 -7.81
N ALA A 33 -9.34 0.90 -6.80
CA ALA A 33 -8.86 -0.05 -5.82
C ALA A 33 -8.77 -1.44 -6.44
N ILE A 34 -7.77 -2.22 -6.03
CA ILE A 34 -7.60 -3.63 -6.38
C ILE A 34 -7.44 -4.47 -5.11
N SER A 35 -7.79 -5.75 -5.19
CA SER A 35 -7.69 -6.69 -4.06
C SER A 35 -6.26 -7.22 -3.89
N ASP A 36 -5.95 -7.74 -2.70
CA ASP A 36 -4.60 -8.28 -2.40
C ASP A 36 -4.19 -9.41 -3.37
N ILE A 37 -5.14 -10.24 -3.81
CA ILE A 37 -4.88 -11.32 -4.79
C ILE A 37 -4.49 -10.79 -6.19
N GLN A 38 -4.75 -9.51 -6.46
CA GLN A 38 -4.36 -8.84 -7.69
C GLN A 38 -3.00 -8.15 -7.59
N VAL A 39 -2.32 -8.25 -6.44
CA VAL A 39 -1.02 -7.62 -6.19
C VAL A 39 0.06 -8.69 -6.10
N ASP A 40 1.02 -8.62 -7.03
CA ASP A 40 2.27 -9.37 -6.97
C ASP A 40 3.31 -8.53 -6.20
N LYS A 41 4.16 -9.17 -5.41
CA LYS A 41 5.30 -8.50 -4.78
C LYS A 41 6.58 -8.80 -5.55
N LYS A 42 7.16 -7.78 -6.17
CA LYS A 42 8.44 -7.90 -6.86
C LYS A 42 9.58 -7.54 -5.93
N GLU A 43 10.46 -8.50 -5.65
CA GLU A 43 11.69 -8.22 -4.91
C GLU A 43 12.71 -7.49 -5.79
N LEU A 44 13.28 -6.42 -5.25
CA LEU A 44 14.41 -5.70 -5.80
C LEU A 44 15.59 -5.94 -4.87
N THR A 45 16.75 -6.29 -5.43
CA THR A 45 17.99 -6.53 -4.67
C THR A 45 18.83 -5.27 -4.44
N GLY A 46 18.43 -4.16 -5.06
CA GLY A 46 19.09 -2.86 -5.01
C GLY A 46 18.33 -1.85 -5.86
N ARG A 47 18.94 -0.68 -6.10
CA ARG A 47 18.32 0.40 -6.88
C ARG A 47 17.98 -0.05 -8.30
N ASN A 48 16.74 0.16 -8.71
CA ASN A 48 16.25 -0.21 -10.02
C ASN A 48 15.37 0.90 -10.59
N LEU A 49 15.63 1.25 -11.85
CA LEU A 49 14.75 2.15 -12.60
C LEU A 49 13.52 1.39 -13.08
N HIS A 50 12.33 1.77 -12.61
CA HIS A 50 11.07 1.24 -13.10
C HIS A 50 10.25 2.29 -13.83
N SER A 51 9.59 1.84 -14.89
CA SER A 51 8.62 2.67 -15.60
C SER A 51 7.37 2.77 -14.74
N VAL A 52 6.99 4.00 -14.38
CA VAL A 52 5.73 4.29 -13.69
C VAL A 52 4.78 4.92 -14.71
N PRO A 53 3.57 4.37 -14.91
CA PRO A 53 2.61 4.97 -15.83
C PRO A 53 2.31 6.43 -15.46
N GLY A 54 2.39 7.33 -16.43
CA GLY A 54 2.23 8.77 -16.23
C GLY A 54 3.56 9.54 -16.13
N TYR A 55 4.68 8.85 -15.91
CA TYR A 55 6.01 9.47 -15.92
C TYR A 55 6.70 9.24 -17.27
N LYS A 56 7.33 10.29 -17.81
CA LYS A 56 8.10 10.20 -19.06
C LYS A 56 9.42 9.47 -18.88
N GLU A 57 10.01 9.61 -17.70
CA GLU A 57 11.26 8.96 -17.33
C GLU A 57 11.00 7.83 -16.33
N LYS A 58 11.93 6.88 -16.28
CA LYS A 58 11.86 5.81 -15.28
C LYS A 58 12.15 6.42 -13.92
N VAL A 59 11.36 6.02 -12.93
CA VAL A 59 11.55 6.42 -11.54
C VAL A 59 12.50 5.43 -10.89
N GLU A 60 13.42 5.94 -10.07
CA GLU A 60 14.35 5.12 -9.31
C GLU A 60 13.65 4.56 -8.07
N PHE A 61 13.52 3.24 -8.01
CA PHE A 61 13.06 2.52 -6.84
C PHE A 61 14.25 1.97 -6.08
N GLY A 62 14.29 2.22 -4.77
CA GLY A 62 15.39 1.85 -3.90
C GLY A 62 15.07 2.23 -2.46
N LEU A 63 15.69 1.55 -1.49
CA LEU A 63 15.61 1.99 -0.11
C LEU A 63 16.54 3.21 0.04
N ILE A 64 15.98 4.33 0.48
CA ILE A 64 16.74 5.55 0.74
C ILE A 64 16.66 5.82 2.23
N SER A 65 17.82 6.01 2.86
CA SER A 65 17.91 6.39 4.26
C SER A 65 18.25 7.86 4.42
N PHE A 66 17.55 8.51 5.32
CA PHE A 66 17.77 9.89 5.73
C PHE A 66 17.60 9.98 7.25
N ALA A 67 18.17 10.99 7.88
CA ALA A 67 18.11 11.12 9.33
C ALA A 67 17.45 12.44 9.77
N TYR A 68 16.58 12.34 10.77
CA TYR A 68 16.02 13.49 11.48
C TYR A 68 16.85 13.81 12.71
N LYS A 69 17.13 15.09 12.95
CA LYS A 69 17.73 15.52 14.22
C LYS A 69 16.70 15.38 15.35
N VAL A 70 17.11 14.79 16.46
CA VAL A 70 16.23 14.63 17.63
C VAL A 70 16.11 15.97 18.36
N GLN A 71 14.90 16.52 18.40
CA GLN A 71 14.64 17.77 19.11
C GLN A 71 14.86 17.60 20.62
N GLY A 72 15.72 18.43 21.20
CA GLY A 72 16.05 18.39 22.63
C GLY A 72 17.26 17.52 23.00
N SER A 73 17.93 16.90 22.02
CA SER A 73 19.24 16.25 22.23
C SER A 73 20.34 17.32 22.31
N GLU A 74 21.13 17.31 23.38
CA GLU A 74 22.38 18.10 23.47
C GLU A 74 23.53 17.45 22.65
N SER A 75 23.33 16.20 22.21
CA SER A 75 24.33 15.30 21.63
C SER A 75 24.16 15.02 20.15
N HIS A 76 23.72 15.98 19.30
CA HIS A 76 23.62 15.76 17.84
C HIS A 76 22.98 14.41 17.44
N ASP A 77 22.05 13.88 18.25
CA ASP A 77 21.51 12.55 17.99
C ASP A 77 20.59 12.60 16.76
N GLU A 78 20.71 11.56 15.94
CA GLU A 78 19.98 11.44 14.68
C GLU A 78 19.12 10.16 14.68
N ALA A 79 17.86 10.31 14.29
CA ALA A 79 16.96 9.19 14.03
C ALA A 79 17.01 8.86 12.54
N VAL A 80 17.66 7.75 12.19
CA VAL A 80 17.77 7.28 10.80
C VAL A 80 16.48 6.55 10.39
N VAL A 81 15.81 7.07 9.37
CA VAL A 81 14.65 6.47 8.72
C VAL A 81 15.08 5.91 7.37
N ALA A 82 14.61 4.71 7.03
CA ALA A 82 14.83 4.11 5.72
C ALA A 82 13.48 3.86 5.06
N THR A 83 13.25 4.46 3.89
CA THR A 83 11.99 4.36 3.14
C THR A 83 12.23 3.89 1.72
N THR A 84 11.25 3.18 1.16
CA THR A 84 11.25 2.75 -0.24
C THR A 84 10.56 3.76 -1.16
N TRP A 85 9.99 4.80 -0.57
CA TRP A 85 9.18 5.84 -1.21
C TRP A 85 9.64 7.18 -0.62
N MET A 86 10.58 7.86 -1.27
CA MET A 86 11.11 9.13 -0.76
C MET A 86 10.03 10.21 -0.68
N GLU A 87 9.05 10.13 -1.56
CA GLU A 87 7.90 11.00 -1.61
C GLU A 87 7.03 10.89 -0.35
N THR A 88 6.90 9.69 0.23
CA THR A 88 6.07 9.47 1.45
C THR A 88 6.71 9.99 2.71
N MET A 89 8.01 10.28 2.72
CA MET A 89 8.71 10.97 3.82
C MET A 89 7.99 12.26 4.25
N LEU A 90 7.35 12.98 3.32
CA LEU A 90 6.64 14.22 3.64
C LEU A 90 5.37 14.00 4.47
N GLY A 91 4.88 12.76 4.53
CA GLY A 91 3.76 12.32 5.36
C GLY A 91 4.19 11.62 6.65
N ASP A 92 5.47 11.69 7.02
CA ASP A 92 5.98 11.13 8.26
C ASP A 92 5.41 11.90 9.46
N VAL A 93 4.41 11.32 10.12
CA VAL A 93 3.86 11.83 11.40
C VAL A 93 4.35 10.96 12.57
N ALA A 94 4.86 9.75 12.28
CA ALA A 94 5.79 8.98 13.12
C ALA A 94 6.44 7.82 12.32
N ILE A 95 5.64 7.07 11.58
CA ILE A 95 5.90 6.30 10.34
C ILE A 95 4.69 6.67 9.45
N THR A 96 4.67 6.44 8.14
CA THR A 96 3.69 7.01 7.19
C THR A 96 2.26 6.42 7.30
N PRO A 97 1.36 6.99 8.12
CA PRO A 97 0.14 6.27 8.55
C PRO A 97 -0.93 6.19 7.46
N ALA A 98 -0.78 6.96 6.38
CA ALA A 98 -1.67 6.99 5.22
C ALA A 98 -1.10 6.31 3.97
N HIS A 99 0.12 5.75 4.05
CA HIS A 99 0.86 5.21 2.90
C HIS A 99 1.66 3.94 3.22
N ASP A 100 1.42 3.28 4.35
CA ASP A 100 1.92 1.94 4.63
C ASP A 100 0.87 1.12 5.41
N GLN A 101 0.50 -0.04 4.89
CA GLN A 101 -0.42 -0.97 5.56
C GLN A 101 0.15 -1.52 6.87
N LYS A 102 1.47 -1.49 7.03
CA LYS A 102 2.17 -1.99 8.22
C LYS A 102 2.38 -0.94 9.29
N ASP A 103 1.97 0.31 9.05
CA ASP A 103 2.06 1.34 10.08
C ASP A 103 0.92 1.22 11.10
N GLU A 104 1.12 0.29 12.03
CA GLU A 104 0.24 0.10 13.17
C GLU A 104 0.51 1.12 14.29
N VAL A 105 1.66 1.82 14.26
CA VAL A 105 2.06 2.75 15.32
C VAL A 105 1.15 3.97 15.29
N GLY A 106 0.93 4.55 14.10
CA GLY A 106 0.01 5.67 13.94
C GLY A 106 -1.40 5.35 14.44
N GLN A 107 -1.91 4.16 14.12
CA GLN A 107 -3.24 3.71 14.55
C GLN A 107 -3.32 3.51 16.07
N ARG A 108 -2.34 2.85 16.69
CA ARG A 108 -2.31 2.59 18.14
C ARG A 108 -2.26 3.87 18.98
N HIS A 109 -1.62 4.91 18.45
CA HIS A 109 -1.48 6.21 19.11
C HIS A 109 -2.53 7.23 18.69
N GLY A 110 -3.51 6.85 17.86
CA GLY A 110 -4.59 7.74 17.41
C GLY A 110 -4.09 8.93 16.59
N LEU A 111 -2.99 8.76 15.86
CA LEU A 111 -2.48 9.80 14.95
C LEU A 111 -3.41 9.93 13.75
N GLU A 112 -3.59 11.17 13.30
CA GLU A 112 -4.38 11.45 12.10
C GLU A 112 -3.64 10.93 10.86
N ALA A 113 -4.36 10.18 10.02
CA ALA A 113 -3.80 9.64 8.79
C ALA A 113 -3.97 10.67 7.65
N ILE A 114 -2.89 11.37 7.33
CA ILE A 114 -2.87 12.45 6.34
C ILE A 114 -2.31 11.92 5.02
N SER A 115 -3.12 11.90 3.97
CA SER A 115 -2.65 11.56 2.61
C SER A 115 -1.89 12.73 2.00
N ILE A 116 -0.68 12.46 1.49
CA ILE A 116 0.14 13.46 0.78
C ILE A 116 0.08 13.31 -0.75
N MET A 117 -0.61 12.29 -1.25
CA MET A 117 -0.80 12.01 -2.68
C MET A 117 -2.28 12.11 -3.09
N ASP A 118 -2.54 12.56 -4.32
CA ASP A 118 -3.84 12.45 -4.98
C ASP A 118 -4.07 11.05 -5.56
N SER A 119 -5.26 10.83 -6.10
CA SER A 119 -5.66 9.54 -6.66
C SER A 119 -4.91 9.14 -7.94
N ARG A 120 -4.09 10.02 -8.50
CA ARG A 120 -3.21 9.76 -9.65
C ARG A 120 -1.77 9.51 -9.21
N GLY A 121 -1.49 9.51 -7.91
CA GLY A 121 -0.14 9.37 -7.37
C GLY A 121 0.68 10.66 -7.42
N ALA A 122 0.06 11.82 -7.68
CA ALA A 122 0.75 13.09 -7.65
C ALA A 122 0.76 13.68 -6.24
N LEU A 123 1.88 14.25 -5.81
CA LEU A 123 1.98 14.91 -4.50
C LEU A 123 1.12 16.17 -4.46
N VAL A 124 0.27 16.30 -3.43
CA VAL A 124 -0.65 17.44 -3.27
C VAL A 124 -0.11 18.53 -2.34
N ASN A 125 0.86 18.21 -1.47
CA ASN A 125 1.50 19.17 -0.58
C ASN A 125 3.00 19.22 -0.87
N ALA A 126 3.45 20.33 -1.48
CA ALA A 126 4.83 20.55 -1.91
C ALA A 126 5.82 20.85 -0.76
N VAL A 127 5.84 20.02 0.29
CA VAL A 127 6.77 20.16 1.43
C VAL A 127 8.22 19.80 1.04
N LEU A 128 8.42 19.26 -0.17
CA LEU A 128 9.74 18.91 -0.71
C LEU A 128 10.73 20.10 -0.78
N VAL A 129 10.23 21.32 -0.92
CA VAL A 129 11.07 22.53 -1.01
C VAL A 129 11.66 22.91 0.35
N VAL A 130 10.92 22.71 1.45
CA VAL A 130 11.32 23.20 2.77
C VAL A 130 12.42 22.35 3.41
N LEU A 131 12.37 21.02 3.27
CA LEU A 131 13.33 20.12 3.93
C LEU A 131 14.71 20.12 3.27
N LYS A 132 14.78 20.31 1.94
CA LYS A 132 16.06 20.49 1.22
C LYS A 132 16.75 21.78 1.62
N GLU A 133 15.99 22.86 1.82
CA GLU A 133 16.53 24.18 2.15
C GLU A 133 16.98 24.29 3.63
N GLN A 134 16.36 23.53 4.54
CA GLN A 134 16.67 23.59 5.97
C GLN A 134 17.81 22.64 6.42
N GLY A 135 18.47 21.94 5.50
CA GLY A 135 19.61 21.07 5.81
C GLY A 135 19.27 19.87 6.70
N GLY A 136 18.01 19.41 6.66
CA GLY A 136 17.48 18.33 7.51
C GLY A 136 17.66 16.91 6.96
N LEU A 137 18.33 16.75 5.81
CA LEU A 137 18.61 15.44 5.20
C LEU A 137 20.10 15.12 5.37
N SER A 138 20.51 14.67 6.55
CA SER A 138 21.83 14.06 6.77
C SER A 138 21.68 12.54 6.66
N GLY A 139 22.13 11.95 5.56
CA GLY A 139 22.04 10.50 5.38
C GLY A 139 22.53 10.06 4.00
N GLY A 140 23.41 9.05 3.99
CA GLY A 140 23.87 8.42 2.76
C GLY A 140 22.85 7.41 2.24
N ILE A 141 22.75 7.28 0.92
CA ILE A 141 21.88 6.29 0.26
C ILE A 141 22.59 4.93 0.29
N LYS A 142 21.96 3.91 0.91
CA LYS A 142 22.48 2.54 0.99
C LYS A 142 21.55 1.55 0.31
N ASP A 143 22.12 0.59 -0.40
CA ASP A 143 21.35 -0.45 -1.07
C ASP A 143 20.86 -1.51 -0.07
N ASN A 144 19.59 -1.90 -0.17
CA ASN A 144 18.99 -2.97 0.62
C ASN A 144 17.88 -3.66 -0.19
N PRO A 145 17.71 -5.00 -0.10
CA PRO A 145 16.61 -5.67 -0.76
C PRO A 145 15.24 -5.23 -0.25
N MET A 146 14.25 -5.17 -1.14
CA MET A 146 12.92 -4.62 -0.86
C MET A 146 11.86 -5.23 -1.77
N GLY A 147 10.58 -5.04 -1.48
CA GLY A 147 9.50 -5.51 -2.34
C GLY A 147 8.59 -4.39 -2.80
N VAL A 148 8.41 -4.26 -4.11
CA VAL A 148 7.49 -3.31 -4.73
C VAL A 148 6.18 -4.03 -5.08
N PRO A 149 5.01 -3.53 -4.61
CA PRO A 149 3.72 -4.07 -4.99
C PRO A 149 3.40 -3.69 -6.44
N LEU A 150 3.07 -4.69 -7.26
CA LEU A 150 2.74 -4.53 -8.67
C LEU A 150 1.37 -5.17 -8.97
N CYS A 151 0.60 -4.54 -9.85
CA CYS A 151 -0.62 -5.15 -10.39
C CYS A 151 -0.26 -6.42 -11.16
N ASN A 152 -0.88 -7.55 -10.83
CA ASN A 152 -0.54 -8.83 -11.44
C ASN A 152 -0.85 -8.89 -12.95
N ARG A 153 -1.74 -8.03 -13.45
CA ARG A 153 -2.10 -7.93 -14.88
C ARG A 153 -1.21 -6.96 -15.65
N SER A 154 -1.15 -5.70 -15.22
CA SER A 154 -0.44 -4.65 -15.97
C SER A 154 1.02 -4.53 -15.61
N LYS A 155 1.42 -5.07 -14.44
CA LYS A 155 2.76 -4.94 -13.84
C LYS A 155 3.14 -3.52 -13.45
N ASP A 156 2.16 -2.63 -13.39
CA ASP A 156 2.32 -1.27 -12.89
C ASP A 156 2.39 -1.25 -11.37
N VAL A 157 3.03 -0.21 -10.84
CA VAL A 157 3.16 0.02 -9.39
C VAL A 157 1.78 0.31 -8.78
N VAL A 158 1.59 -0.25 -7.58
CA VAL A 158 0.36 -0.13 -6.80
C VAL A 158 0.65 0.68 -5.54
N GLU A 159 -0.15 1.69 -5.30
CA GLU A 159 0.05 2.64 -4.20
C GLU A 159 -0.86 2.30 -3.02
N PRO A 160 -0.37 2.29 -1.79
CA PRO A 160 -1.25 2.34 -0.62
C PRO A 160 -1.85 3.75 -0.48
N LEU A 161 -3.17 3.89 -0.69
CA LEU A 161 -3.90 5.15 -0.47
C LEU A 161 -5.14 4.95 0.40
N LEU A 162 -5.43 5.95 1.24
CA LEU A 162 -6.68 6.00 2.01
C LEU A 162 -7.84 6.33 1.08
N GLN A 163 -8.79 5.40 0.96
CA GLN A 163 -9.96 5.58 0.11
C GLN A 163 -11.22 5.04 0.80
N LEU A 164 -12.36 5.68 0.52
CA LEU A 164 -13.67 5.19 0.94
C LEU A 164 -14.10 4.06 -0.01
N GLN A 165 -14.19 2.83 0.50
CA GLN A 165 -14.52 1.65 -0.30
C GLN A 165 -15.57 0.77 0.36
N TRP A 166 -16.08 -0.19 -0.41
CA TRP A 166 -16.99 -1.23 0.06
C TRP A 166 -16.19 -2.49 0.41
N TYR A 167 -16.48 -3.08 1.57
CA TYR A 167 -15.81 -4.27 2.08
C TYR A 167 -16.84 -5.37 2.32
N LEU A 168 -16.45 -6.61 2.02
CA LEU A 168 -17.24 -7.80 2.30
C LEU A 168 -16.74 -8.44 3.60
N HIS A 169 -17.64 -8.73 4.53
CA HIS A 169 -17.28 -9.45 5.74
C HIS A 169 -17.16 -10.95 5.47
N CYS A 170 -15.97 -11.41 5.09
CA CYS A 170 -15.73 -12.81 4.71
C CYS A 170 -15.57 -13.79 5.91
N GLY A 171 -15.64 -13.32 7.16
CA GLY A 171 -15.30 -14.10 8.35
C GLY A 171 -16.16 -15.36 8.51
N GLU A 172 -17.47 -15.20 8.56
CA GLU A 172 -18.42 -16.31 8.70
C GLU A 172 -18.41 -17.25 7.49
N MET A 173 -18.34 -16.69 6.28
CA MET A 173 -18.23 -17.46 5.05
C MET A 173 -16.98 -18.35 5.04
N ALA A 174 -15.83 -17.81 5.45
CA ALA A 174 -14.58 -18.56 5.53
C ALA A 174 -14.68 -19.71 6.55
N GLN A 175 -15.27 -19.48 7.72
CA GLN A 175 -15.49 -20.52 8.73
C GLN A 175 -16.42 -21.64 8.22
N ALA A 176 -17.52 -21.27 7.56
CA ALA A 176 -18.45 -22.24 6.97
C ALA A 176 -17.77 -23.11 5.90
N HIS A 177 -16.93 -22.51 5.05
CA HIS A 177 -16.14 -23.26 4.05
C HIS A 177 -15.14 -24.21 4.70
N GLN A 178 -14.36 -23.74 5.69
CA GLN A 178 -13.41 -24.59 6.42
C GLN A 178 -14.11 -25.80 7.06
N HIS A 179 -15.28 -25.58 7.65
CA HIS A 179 -16.08 -26.63 8.27
C HIS A 179 -16.59 -27.68 7.26
N SER A 180 -17.03 -27.24 6.08
CA SER A 180 -17.46 -28.12 4.98
C SER A 180 -16.32 -29.02 4.48
N VAL A 181 -15.12 -28.46 4.34
CA VAL A 181 -13.90 -29.22 3.97
C VAL A 181 -13.53 -30.21 5.06
N ALA A 182 -13.51 -29.79 6.33
CA ALA A 182 -13.13 -30.64 7.46
C ALA A 182 -14.08 -31.85 7.64
N ARG A 183 -15.36 -31.69 7.31
CA ARG A 183 -16.36 -32.77 7.37
C ARG A 183 -16.41 -33.64 6.11
N GLY A 184 -15.57 -33.37 5.11
CA GLY A 184 -15.56 -34.11 3.85
C GLY A 184 -16.78 -33.85 2.96
N HIS A 185 -17.53 -32.78 3.19
CA HIS A 185 -18.62 -32.37 2.28
C HIS A 185 -18.07 -31.74 0.99
N LEU A 186 -16.82 -31.26 1.02
CA LEU A 186 -16.11 -30.71 -0.13
C LEU A 186 -14.76 -31.43 -0.29
N HIS A 187 -14.55 -31.99 -1.49
CA HIS A 187 -13.30 -32.68 -1.85
C HIS A 187 -12.50 -31.85 -2.85
N ILE A 188 -11.29 -31.45 -2.46
CA ILE A 188 -10.36 -30.75 -3.35
C ILE A 188 -9.57 -31.78 -4.13
N LEU A 189 -9.86 -31.91 -5.42
CA LEU A 189 -9.10 -32.78 -6.31
C LEU A 189 -7.83 -32.06 -6.76
N GLN A 190 -6.66 -32.63 -6.45
CA GLN A 190 -5.42 -32.16 -7.06
C GLN A 190 -5.43 -32.52 -8.54
N ARG A 191 -5.35 -31.50 -9.41
CA ARG A 191 -5.12 -31.74 -10.83
C ARG A 191 -3.64 -32.12 -10.99
N PRO A 192 -3.30 -33.31 -11.53
CA PRO A 192 -1.90 -33.65 -11.78
C PRO A 192 -1.33 -32.63 -12.77
N ILE A 193 -0.18 -32.07 -12.41
CA ILE A 193 0.59 -31.18 -13.28
C ILE A 193 1.23 -32.10 -14.34
N SER A 194 0.74 -32.01 -15.58
CA SER A 194 1.33 -32.68 -16.75
C SER A 194 2.52 -31.92 -17.28
#